data_AF-A0AA88A763-F1
#
_entry.id   AF-A0AA88A763-F1
#
_cell.length_a   1.000
_cell.length_b   1.000
_cell.length_c   1.000
_cell.angle_alpha   90.00
_cell.angle_beta   90.00
_cell.angle_gamma   90.00
#
_symmetry.space_group_name_H-M   'P 1'
#
loop_
_entity.id
_entity.type
_entity.pdbx_description
1 polymer ?
#
loop_
_entity_poly.entity_id
_entity_poly.type
_entity_poly.pdbx_seq_one_letter_code
_entity_poly.pdbx_strand_id
1 'polypeptide(L)'
;MSDNQSGSSASFVDQSVYVPCVEDSVLGIVVDSRSDNFLVDIKGPALAFLPVLAFEGGTRRNIPKFEVGTLLYVRVVKANPGMNPELSCTDATGKAAEFGPLKDGYMFECSTGLSRMLLRSPPCPILEALGKKISFEVAVGLNGRVWVNAESPSTVIIVANAIMRSESLSVVQQRIMVEKLIQNLNISSE
;
A
#
# COMPACT_ATOMS: atom_id res chain seq x y z
N MET A 1 5.89 -25.16 -44.49
CA MET A 1 4.52 -25.14 -43.96
C MET A 1 4.62 -25.75 -42.57
N SER A 2 5.21 -25.08 -41.58
CA SER A 2 4.89 -23.75 -41.04
C SER A 2 3.46 -23.73 -40.52
N ASP A 3 3.26 -24.19 -39.28
CA ASP A 3 2.22 -23.64 -38.42
C ASP A 3 2.82 -23.32 -37.06
N ASN A 4 3.11 -22.04 -36.93
CA ASN A 4 3.61 -21.36 -35.76
C ASN A 4 2.39 -20.81 -35.03
N GLN A 5 1.90 -21.51 -34.01
CA GLN A 5 0.92 -20.93 -33.08
C GLN A 5 1.65 -20.45 -31.82
N SER A 6 2.06 -19.20 -31.92
CA SER A 6 2.23 -18.30 -30.79
C SER A 6 0.86 -18.09 -30.14
N GLY A 7 0.79 -18.31 -28.82
CA GLY A 7 -0.46 -18.24 -28.06
C GLY A 7 -0.21 -17.82 -26.63
N SER A 8 0.03 -16.53 -26.44
CA SER A 8 -0.19 -15.73 -25.23
C SER A 8 0.09 -16.40 -23.88
N SER A 9 1.27 -16.15 -23.30
CA SER A 9 1.46 -16.26 -21.85
C SER A 9 0.68 -15.12 -21.19
N ALA A 10 -0.62 -15.31 -21.01
CA ALA A 10 -1.39 -14.56 -20.04
C ALA A 10 -0.72 -14.81 -18.68
N SER A 11 -0.03 -13.80 -18.17
CA SER A 11 0.41 -13.78 -16.79
C SER A 11 -0.87 -13.79 -15.96
N PHE A 12 -1.23 -14.96 -15.43
CA PHE A 12 -2.26 -15.06 -14.43
C PHE A 12 -1.81 -14.19 -13.26
N VAL A 13 -2.39 -13.00 -13.14
CA VAL A 13 -2.30 -12.23 -11.91
C VAL A 13 -2.98 -13.12 -10.87
N ASP A 14 -2.20 -13.69 -9.97
CA ASP A 14 -2.74 -14.39 -8.81
C ASP A 14 -3.53 -13.36 -8.00
N GLN A 15 -4.83 -13.25 -8.30
CA GLN A 15 -5.79 -12.46 -7.55
C GLN A 15 -6.17 -13.21 -6.26
N SER A 16 -5.16 -13.75 -5.57
CA SER A 16 -5.35 -14.31 -4.24
C SER A 16 -5.87 -13.18 -3.36
N VAL A 17 -7.14 -13.30 -2.98
CA VAL A 17 -7.80 -12.37 -2.07
C VAL A 17 -6.97 -12.30 -0.80
N TYR A 18 -6.65 -11.07 -0.37
CA TYR A 18 -5.89 -10.89 0.86
C TYR A 18 -6.64 -11.52 2.04
N VAL A 19 -5.95 -12.35 2.82
CA VAL A 19 -6.47 -12.94 4.05
C VAL A 19 -5.84 -12.19 5.23
N PRO A 20 -6.63 -11.49 6.05
CA PRO A 20 -6.11 -10.73 7.18
C PRO A 20 -5.38 -11.62 8.20
N CYS A 21 -4.18 -11.20 8.60
CA CYS A 21 -3.40 -11.81 9.68
C CYS A 21 -3.12 -10.77 10.76
N VAL A 22 -3.07 -11.20 12.02
CA VAL A 22 -2.72 -10.32 13.14
C VAL A 22 -1.29 -9.78 12.95
N GLU A 23 -1.09 -8.51 13.31
CA GLU A 23 0.11 -7.70 13.07
C GLU A 23 0.37 -7.28 11.62
N ASP A 24 -0.49 -7.64 10.66
CA ASP A 24 -0.34 -7.10 9.30
C ASP A 24 -0.56 -5.59 9.29
N SER A 25 0.38 -4.85 8.71
CA SER A 25 0.18 -3.47 8.30
C SER A 25 -0.48 -3.41 6.92
N VAL A 26 -1.61 -2.72 6.81
CA VAL A 26 -2.44 -2.67 5.59
C VAL A 26 -2.96 -1.26 5.32
N LEU A 27 -3.32 -1.01 4.05
CA LEU A 27 -4.01 0.21 3.66
C LEU A 27 -5.51 -0.05 3.56
N GLY A 28 -6.30 0.71 4.32
CA GLY A 28 -7.74 0.60 4.38
C GLY A 28 -8.45 1.87 3.91
N ILE A 29 -9.63 1.73 3.31
CA ILE A 29 -10.47 2.88 2.92
C ILE A 29 -11.70 2.89 3.80
N VAL A 30 -12.00 4.02 4.43
CA VAL A 30 -13.21 4.18 5.26
C VAL A 30 -14.44 4.09 4.36
N VAL A 31 -15.35 3.18 4.67
CA VAL A 31 -16.60 2.95 3.94
C VAL A 31 -17.79 3.55 4.69
N ASP A 32 -17.76 3.52 6.02
CA ASP A 32 -18.84 4.00 6.87
C ASP A 32 -18.29 4.43 8.25
N SER A 33 -18.99 5.34 8.92
CA SER A 33 -18.65 5.84 10.25
C SER A 33 -19.82 5.64 11.20
N ARG A 34 -19.59 4.89 12.28
CA ARG A 34 -20.59 4.59 13.32
C ARG A 34 -20.14 5.12 14.68
N SER A 35 -21.05 5.12 15.65
CA SER A 35 -20.79 5.64 17.00
C SER A 35 -19.53 5.06 17.66
N ASP A 36 -19.30 3.77 17.47
CA ASP A 36 -18.25 3.02 18.17
C ASP A 36 -17.14 2.52 17.24
N ASN A 37 -17.37 2.49 15.92
CA ASN A 37 -16.42 1.96 14.94
C ASN A 37 -16.52 2.68 13.59
N PHE A 38 -15.39 2.79 12.90
CA PHE A 38 -15.34 2.99 11.45
C PHE A 38 -15.37 1.62 10.75
N LEU A 39 -16.12 1.52 9.65
CA LEU A 39 -16.01 0.39 8.74
C LEU A 39 -14.95 0.69 7.70
N VAL A 40 -14.00 -0.22 7.53
CA VAL A 40 -12.85 -0.03 6.66
C VAL A 40 -12.74 -1.19 5.69
N ASP A 41 -12.69 -0.90 4.39
CA ASP A 41 -12.35 -1.89 3.37
C ASP A 41 -10.84 -2.07 3.30
N ILE A 42 -10.37 -3.27 3.64
CA ILE A 42 -8.96 -3.67 3.58
C ILE A 42 -8.68 -4.67 2.44
N LYS A 43 -9.57 -4.82 1.45
CA LYS A 43 -9.45 -5.81 0.36
C LYS A 43 -9.42 -7.27 0.85
N GLY A 44 -10.02 -7.51 2.00
CA GLY A 44 -10.20 -8.84 2.59
C GLY A 44 -11.57 -9.45 2.25
N PRO A 45 -11.89 -10.63 2.80
CA PRO A 45 -13.18 -11.29 2.58
C PRO A 45 -14.36 -10.56 3.26
N ALA A 46 -14.09 -9.66 4.20
CA ALA A 46 -15.09 -8.85 4.90
C ALA A 46 -14.53 -7.46 5.23
N LEU A 47 -15.43 -6.49 5.44
CA LEU A 47 -15.05 -5.18 5.99
C LEU A 47 -14.48 -5.34 7.40
N ALA A 48 -13.49 -4.52 7.74
CA ALA A 48 -12.88 -4.51 9.05
C ALA A 48 -13.47 -3.40 9.93
N PHE A 49 -13.44 -3.61 11.25
CA PHE A 49 -13.81 -2.62 12.24
C PHE A 49 -12.57 -1.89 12.74
N LEU A 50 -12.59 -0.56 12.71
CA LEU A 50 -11.62 0.28 13.39
C LEU A 50 -12.33 0.99 14.54
N PRO A 51 -12.12 0.57 15.81
CA PRO A 51 -12.73 1.23 16.95
C PRO A 51 -12.37 2.71 17.01
N VAL A 52 -13.34 3.57 17.35
CA VAL A 52 -13.15 5.05 17.37
C VAL A 52 -12.11 5.52 18.39
N LEU A 53 -11.70 4.65 19.31
CA LEU A 53 -10.68 4.89 20.32
C LEU A 53 -9.33 4.21 20.02
N ALA A 54 -9.21 3.44 18.93
CA ALA A 54 -8.00 2.70 18.56
C ALA A 54 -6.97 3.61 17.86
N PHE A 55 -6.62 4.71 18.52
CA PHE A 55 -5.68 5.74 18.09
C PHE A 55 -4.85 6.20 19.30
N GLU A 56 -3.70 6.80 19.04
CA GLU A 56 -2.89 7.36 20.12
C GLU A 56 -3.68 8.46 20.85
N GLY A 57 -3.87 8.28 22.16
CA GLY A 57 -4.65 9.21 22.98
C GLY A 57 -6.17 9.17 22.74
N GLY A 58 -6.70 8.09 22.16
CA GLY A 58 -8.14 7.91 21.91
C GLY A 58 -8.97 8.02 23.20
N THR A 59 -9.85 9.02 23.26
CA THR A 59 -10.82 9.20 24.35
C THR A 59 -12.18 9.60 23.78
N ARG A 60 -13.28 9.45 24.55
CA ARG A 60 -14.62 9.87 24.12
C ARG A 60 -14.72 11.36 23.76
N ARG A 61 -13.77 12.20 24.20
CA ARG A 61 -13.69 13.63 23.88
C ARG A 61 -12.87 13.91 22.62
N ASN A 62 -12.01 12.97 22.23
CA ASN A 62 -11.06 13.11 21.11
C ASN A 62 -11.20 11.91 20.16
N ILE A 63 -12.36 11.83 19.51
CA ILE A 63 -12.63 10.84 18.47
C ILE A 63 -12.24 11.46 17.12
N PRO A 64 -11.37 10.81 16.32
CA PRO A 64 -11.07 11.26 14.96
C PRO A 64 -12.33 11.35 14.11
N LYS A 65 -12.37 12.28 13.16
CA LYS A 65 -13.48 12.41 12.22
C LYS A 65 -12.97 12.01 10.83
N PHE A 66 -13.11 10.74 10.49
CA PHE A 66 -12.81 10.27 9.14
C PHE A 66 -14.07 10.31 8.27
N GLU A 67 -13.92 10.83 7.07
CA GLU A 67 -14.97 10.82 6.07
C GLU A 67 -14.91 9.52 5.25
N VAL A 68 -16.04 9.12 4.66
CA VAL A 68 -16.06 8.01 3.70
C VAL A 68 -15.09 8.33 2.55
N GLY A 69 -14.25 7.37 2.18
CA GLY A 69 -13.18 7.54 1.22
C GLY A 69 -11.81 7.90 1.82
N THR A 70 -11.73 8.17 3.14
CA THR A 70 -10.43 8.42 3.80
C THR A 70 -9.55 7.18 3.71
N LEU A 71 -8.32 7.35 3.22
CA LEU A 71 -7.29 6.31 3.19
C LEU A 71 -6.54 6.27 4.52
N LEU A 72 -6.41 5.09 5.11
CA LEU A 72 -5.76 4.85 6.39
C LEU A 72 -4.66 3.83 6.25
N TYR A 73 -3.52 4.06 6.90
CA TYR A 73 -2.54 3.03 7.20
C TYR A 73 -2.81 2.49 8.61
N VAL A 74 -3.06 1.19 8.71
CA VAL A 74 -3.59 0.55 9.92
C VAL A 74 -2.93 -0.80 10.15
N ARG A 75 -2.98 -1.27 11.39
CA ARG A 75 -2.55 -2.60 11.79
C ARG A 75 -3.74 -3.48 12.10
N VAL A 76 -3.71 -4.73 11.65
CA VAL A 76 -4.69 -5.75 12.03
C VAL A 76 -4.37 -6.26 13.43
N VAL A 77 -5.31 -6.11 14.38
CA VAL A 77 -5.14 -6.55 15.77
C VAL A 77 -5.94 -7.82 16.09
N LYS A 78 -7.00 -8.11 15.33
CA LYS A 78 -7.74 -9.39 15.42
C LYS A 78 -8.16 -9.86 14.03
N ALA A 79 -7.99 -11.16 13.78
CA ALA A 79 -8.37 -11.80 12.51
C ALA A 79 -8.84 -13.24 12.77
N ASN A 80 -10.00 -13.39 13.39
CA ASN A 80 -10.57 -14.71 13.68
C ASN A 80 -11.44 -15.19 12.50
N PRO A 81 -11.36 -16.46 12.08
CA PRO A 81 -12.23 -17.02 11.05
C PRO A 81 -13.71 -16.80 11.38
N GLY A 82 -14.47 -16.31 10.39
CA GLY A 82 -15.92 -16.06 10.55
C GLY A 82 -16.29 -14.76 11.29
N MET A 83 -15.30 -13.96 11.71
CA MET A 83 -15.52 -12.63 12.30
C MET A 83 -14.90 -11.55 11.41
N ASN A 84 -15.47 -10.34 11.46
CA ASN A 84 -14.85 -9.17 10.86
C ASN A 84 -13.49 -8.90 11.56
N PRO A 85 -12.43 -8.59 10.79
CA PRO A 85 -11.15 -8.19 11.36
C PRO A 85 -11.29 -6.90 12.19
N GLU A 86 -10.44 -6.75 13.20
CA GLU A 86 -10.33 -5.53 14.00
C GLU A 86 -8.99 -4.85 13.71
N LEU A 87 -9.02 -3.53 13.61
CA LEU A 87 -7.88 -2.69 13.23
C LEU A 87 -7.48 -1.76 14.39
N SER A 88 -6.25 -1.26 14.32
CA SER A 88 -5.77 -0.15 15.14
C SER A 88 -4.91 0.81 14.33
N CYS A 89 -4.98 2.10 14.67
CA CYS A 89 -4.02 3.11 14.23
C CYS A 89 -2.90 3.32 15.24
N THR A 90 -2.52 2.26 15.96
CA THR A 90 -1.38 2.26 16.87
C THR A 90 -0.55 0.99 16.73
N ASP A 91 0.73 1.11 17.03
CA ASP A 91 1.64 0.00 17.21
C ASP A 91 1.30 -0.83 18.47
N ALA A 92 2.08 -1.89 18.71
CA ALA A 92 1.89 -2.79 19.86
C ALA A 92 2.08 -2.09 21.22
N THR A 93 2.72 -0.92 21.24
CA THR A 93 2.96 -0.11 22.44
C THR A 93 1.89 0.97 22.67
N GLY A 94 0.94 1.10 21.73
CA GLY A 94 -0.15 2.08 21.80
C GLY A 94 0.20 3.46 21.23
N LYS A 95 1.33 3.59 20.53
CA LYS A 95 1.73 4.84 19.84
C LYS A 95 1.24 4.84 18.40
N ALA A 96 0.94 6.00 17.83
CA ALA A 96 0.50 6.10 16.44
C ALA A 96 1.60 5.61 15.49
N ALA A 97 2.87 5.86 15.84
CA ALA A 97 4.02 5.56 14.99
C ALA A 97 3.79 6.10 13.56
N GLU A 98 3.64 5.22 12.58
CA GLU A 98 3.37 5.54 11.17
C GLU A 98 1.89 5.35 10.77
N PHE A 99 1.04 4.85 11.68
CA PHE A 99 -0.37 4.58 11.41
C PHE A 99 -1.24 5.82 11.50
N GLY A 100 -2.34 5.82 10.74
CA GLY A 100 -3.29 6.91 10.68
C GLY A 100 -3.71 7.28 9.26
N PRO A 101 -4.33 8.46 9.07
CA PRO A 101 -4.77 8.89 7.75
C PRO A 101 -3.60 9.25 6.85
N LEU A 102 -3.63 8.74 5.62
CA LEU A 102 -2.73 9.12 4.54
C LEU A 102 -3.44 10.19 3.71
N LYS A 103 -2.84 11.39 3.65
CA LYS A 103 -3.37 12.54 2.92
C LYS A 103 -2.62 12.72 1.62
N ASP A 104 -3.32 13.23 0.61
CA ASP A 104 -2.75 13.45 -0.73
C ASP A 104 -2.14 12.15 -1.31
N GLY A 105 -1.23 12.29 -2.27
CA GLY A 105 -0.57 11.17 -2.92
C GLY A 105 -1.49 10.35 -3.83
N TYR A 106 -1.01 9.17 -4.19
CA TYR A 106 -1.67 8.24 -5.09
C TYR A 106 -1.60 6.81 -4.53
N MET A 107 -2.76 6.18 -4.39
CA MET A 107 -2.87 4.78 -4.00
C MET A 107 -3.18 3.92 -5.22
N PHE A 108 -2.48 2.80 -5.31
CA PHE A 108 -2.72 1.79 -6.32
C PHE A 108 -2.69 0.38 -5.74
N GLU A 109 -3.25 -0.55 -6.51
CA GLU A 109 -3.26 -1.95 -6.15
C GLU A 109 -2.15 -2.72 -6.88
N CYS A 110 -1.60 -3.73 -6.20
CA CYS A 110 -0.66 -4.68 -6.74
C CYS A 110 -0.90 -6.08 -6.17
N SER A 111 -0.07 -7.06 -6.57
CA SER A 111 -0.13 -8.38 -5.97
C SER A 111 0.32 -8.32 -4.50
N THR A 112 -0.19 -9.25 -3.68
CA THR A 112 0.32 -9.39 -2.30
C THR A 112 1.78 -9.86 -2.29
N GLY A 113 2.23 -10.53 -3.36
CA GLY A 113 3.63 -10.90 -3.58
C GLY A 113 4.55 -9.69 -3.72
N LEU A 114 4.15 -8.72 -4.55
CA LEU A 114 4.87 -7.45 -4.71
C LEU A 114 4.89 -6.67 -3.40
N SER A 115 3.76 -6.58 -2.69
CA SER A 115 3.70 -5.89 -1.39
C SER A 115 4.67 -6.50 -0.37
N ARG A 116 4.68 -7.84 -0.25
CA ARG A 116 5.66 -8.55 0.58
C ARG A 116 7.09 -8.29 0.13
N MET A 117 7.36 -8.23 -1.17
CA MET A 117 8.69 -7.92 -1.72
C MET A 117 9.15 -6.51 -1.35
N LEU A 118 8.26 -5.51 -1.44
CA LEU A 118 8.55 -4.11 -1.12
C LEU A 118 8.90 -3.91 0.36
N LEU A 119 8.25 -4.67 1.26
CA LEU A 119 8.46 -4.63 2.72
C LEU A 119 9.65 -5.48 3.20
N ARG A 120 10.41 -6.14 2.31
CA ARG A 120 11.56 -6.97 2.72
C ARG A 120 12.67 -6.12 3.35
N SER A 121 13.40 -6.75 4.26
CA SER A 121 14.69 -6.28 4.75
C SER A 121 15.79 -7.26 4.28
N PRO A 122 16.87 -6.78 3.61
CA PRO A 122 17.15 -5.39 3.25
C PRO A 122 16.13 -4.80 2.25
N PRO A 123 16.02 -3.46 2.16
CA PRO A 123 15.02 -2.79 1.32
C PRO A 123 14.99 -3.30 -0.11
N CYS A 124 13.78 -3.37 -0.68
CA CYS A 124 13.60 -3.79 -2.06
C CYS A 124 14.47 -2.96 -3.03
N PRO A 125 15.21 -3.59 -3.97
CA PRO A 125 16.14 -2.86 -4.82
C PRO A 125 15.51 -1.71 -5.61
N ILE A 126 14.23 -1.81 -5.98
CA ILE A 126 13.51 -0.73 -6.65
C ILE A 126 13.34 0.50 -5.75
N LEU A 127 12.97 0.31 -4.49
CA LEU A 127 12.81 1.41 -3.52
C LEU A 127 14.16 2.03 -3.17
N GLU A 128 15.20 1.20 -3.00
CA GLU A 128 16.56 1.67 -2.76
C GLU A 128 17.09 2.52 -3.93
N ALA A 129 16.85 2.07 -5.17
CA ALA A 129 17.29 2.79 -6.36
C ALA A 129 16.54 4.12 -6.55
N LEU A 130 15.22 4.14 -6.34
CA LEU A 130 14.42 5.37 -6.41
C LEU A 130 14.82 6.36 -5.30
N GLY A 131 14.95 5.89 -4.06
CA GLY A 131 15.24 6.74 -2.89
C GLY A 131 16.61 7.42 -2.92
N LYS A 132 17.55 6.89 -3.72
CA LYS A 132 18.85 7.54 -3.97
C LYS A 132 18.78 8.74 -4.94
N LYS A 133 17.67 8.91 -5.66
CA LYS A 133 17.55 9.86 -6.77
C LYS A 133 16.42 10.87 -6.57
N ILE A 134 15.33 10.45 -5.92
CA ILE A 134 14.13 11.25 -5.73
C ILE A 134 13.62 11.12 -4.30
N SER A 135 13.09 12.21 -3.76
CA SER A 135 12.40 12.23 -2.47
C SER A 135 10.94 11.87 -2.66
N PHE A 136 10.46 10.88 -1.91
CA PHE A 136 9.07 10.43 -1.88
C PHE A 136 8.79 9.70 -0.57
N GLU A 137 7.52 9.63 -0.22
CA GLU A 137 6.98 8.81 0.85
C GLU A 137 6.26 7.61 0.24
N VAL A 138 6.31 6.47 0.93
CA VAL A 138 5.61 5.26 0.50
C VAL A 138 5.06 4.53 1.73
N ALA A 139 3.81 4.08 1.64
CA ALA A 139 3.21 3.16 2.59
C ALA A 139 2.77 1.90 1.84
N VAL A 140 3.18 0.73 2.32
CA VAL A 140 2.90 -0.55 1.68
C VAL A 140 2.05 -1.39 2.60
N GLY A 141 0.89 -1.81 2.11
CA GLY A 141 -0.02 -2.69 2.81
C GLY A 141 0.13 -4.12 2.30
N LEU A 142 0.22 -5.09 3.21
CA LEU A 142 0.30 -6.52 2.88
C LEU A 142 -0.93 -7.02 2.10
N ASN A 143 -2.00 -6.23 2.10
CA ASN A 143 -3.22 -6.44 1.33
C ASN A 143 -3.12 -6.09 -0.17
N GLY A 144 -1.93 -5.79 -0.69
CA GLY A 144 -1.79 -5.48 -2.12
C GLY A 144 -2.21 -4.05 -2.46
N ARG A 145 -2.10 -3.12 -1.50
CA ARG A 145 -2.33 -1.69 -1.70
C ARG A 145 -1.06 -0.93 -1.34
N VAL A 146 -0.68 0.01 -2.19
CA VAL A 146 0.51 0.84 -2.01
C VAL A 146 0.11 2.29 -2.21
N TRP A 147 0.53 3.15 -1.29
CA TRP A 147 0.37 4.59 -1.40
C TRP A 147 1.73 5.24 -1.59
N VAL A 148 1.79 6.22 -2.47
CA VAL A 148 2.99 6.99 -2.78
C VAL A 148 2.65 8.48 -2.75
N ASN A 149 3.53 9.28 -2.15
CA ASN A 149 3.41 10.72 -2.15
C ASN A 149 4.76 11.38 -2.39
N ALA A 150 4.75 12.52 -3.07
CA ALA A 150 5.92 13.31 -3.37
C ALA A 150 5.49 14.75 -3.68
N GLU A 151 6.45 15.69 -3.65
CA GLU A 151 6.17 17.11 -3.91
C GLU A 151 5.57 17.36 -5.31
N SER A 152 6.01 16.61 -6.31
CA SER A 152 5.53 16.74 -7.69
C SER A 152 4.67 15.54 -8.11
N PRO A 153 3.49 15.77 -8.72
CA PRO A 153 2.67 14.70 -9.29
C PRO A 153 3.42 13.83 -10.32
N SER A 154 4.33 14.41 -11.09
CA SER A 154 5.16 13.67 -12.05
C SER A 154 6.05 12.64 -11.35
N THR A 155 6.61 13.00 -10.19
CA THR A 155 7.40 12.09 -9.35
C THR A 155 6.53 10.97 -8.81
N VAL A 156 5.33 11.28 -8.31
CA VAL A 156 4.36 10.27 -7.83
C VAL A 156 4.04 9.25 -8.92
N ILE A 157 3.72 9.72 -10.14
CA ILE A 157 3.40 8.88 -11.29
C ILE A 157 4.57 7.95 -11.64
N ILE A 158 5.80 8.47 -11.63
CA ILE A 158 6.99 7.69 -12.00
C ILE A 158 7.32 6.65 -10.95
N VAL A 159 7.26 7.00 -9.66
CA VAL A 159 7.46 6.06 -8.56
C VAL A 159 6.42 4.94 -8.61
N ALA A 160 5.14 5.28 -8.74
CA ALA A 160 4.06 4.31 -8.82
C ALA A 160 4.25 3.34 -10.01
N ASN A 161 4.53 3.88 -11.20
CA ASN A 161 4.78 3.08 -12.39
C ASN A 161 6.02 2.19 -12.27
N ALA A 162 7.09 2.69 -11.66
CA ALA A 162 8.31 1.92 -11.42
C ALA A 162 8.03 0.75 -10.48
N ILE A 163 7.29 0.98 -9.40
CA ILE A 163 6.91 -0.07 -8.44
C ILE A 163 6.03 -1.11 -9.12
N MET A 164 4.94 -0.71 -9.80
CA MET A 164 4.01 -1.63 -10.47
C MET A 164 4.71 -2.55 -11.48
N ARG A 165 5.69 -2.03 -12.22
CA ARG A 165 6.41 -2.80 -13.25
C ARG A 165 7.53 -3.69 -12.67
N SER A 166 7.97 -3.42 -11.45
CA SER A 166 9.15 -4.08 -10.86
C SER A 166 8.97 -5.57 -10.58
N GLU A 167 7.73 -6.04 -10.39
CA GLU A 167 7.42 -7.41 -9.97
C GLU A 167 7.98 -8.48 -10.92
N SER A 168 7.97 -8.21 -12.22
CA SER A 168 8.46 -9.14 -13.26
C SER A 168 9.91 -8.92 -13.67
N LEU A 169 10.61 -7.98 -13.04
CA LEU A 169 11.95 -7.56 -13.43
C LEU A 169 13.01 -8.10 -12.48
N SER A 170 14.13 -8.54 -13.05
CA SER A 170 15.35 -8.81 -12.26
C SER A 170 15.90 -7.53 -11.63
N VAL A 171 16.72 -7.67 -10.59
CA VAL A 171 17.36 -6.54 -9.91
C VAL A 171 18.12 -5.62 -10.87
N VAL A 172 18.83 -6.19 -11.85
CA VAL A 172 19.56 -5.41 -12.87
C VAL A 172 18.58 -4.62 -13.75
N GLN A 173 17.49 -5.26 -14.18
CA GLN A 173 16.46 -4.58 -14.98
C GLN A 173 15.74 -3.48 -14.20
N GLN A 174 15.48 -3.69 -12.91
CA GLN A 174 14.89 -2.67 -12.03
C GLN A 174 15.78 -1.42 -11.96
N ARG A 175 17.10 -1.59 -11.79
CA ARG A 175 18.06 -0.46 -11.75
C ARG A 175 18.11 0.30 -13.07
N ILE A 176 18.20 -0.42 -14.19
CA ILE A 176 18.20 0.19 -15.54
C ILE A 176 16.89 0.96 -15.79
N MET A 177 15.76 0.41 -15.35
CA MET A 177 14.46 1.08 -15.48
C MET A 177 14.43 2.40 -14.70
N VAL A 178 14.91 2.41 -13.46
CA VAL A 178 14.96 3.64 -12.63
C VAL A 178 15.85 4.69 -13.30
N GLU A 179 17.05 4.32 -13.77
CA GLU A 179 17.95 5.27 -14.44
C GLU A 179 17.30 5.94 -15.64
N LYS A 180 16.61 5.16 -16.49
CA LYS A 180 15.87 5.71 -17.66
C LYS A 180 14.73 6.63 -17.26
N LEU A 181 13.97 6.28 -16.22
CA LEU A 181 12.86 7.10 -15.74
C LEU A 181 13.33 8.44 -15.17
N ILE A 182 14.43 8.45 -14.43
CA ILE A 182 15.02 9.67 -13.88
C ILE A 182 15.58 10.58 -14.98
N GLN A 183 16.19 10.02 -16.03
CA GLN A 183 16.66 10.82 -17.17
C GLN A 183 15.50 11.57 -17.85
N ASN A 184 14.34 10.93 -18.02
CA ASN A 184 13.16 11.56 -18.62
C ASN A 184 12.55 12.67 -17.74
N LEU A 185 12.64 12.55 -16.42
CA LEU A 185 12.22 13.62 -15.49
C LEU A 185 13.03 14.89 -15.70
N ASN A 186 14.36 14.76 -15.77
CA ASN A 186 15.23 15.92 -15.90
C ASN A 186 15.04 16.65 -17.24
N ILE A 187 14.68 15.91 -18.31
CA ILE A 187 14.40 16.48 -19.63
C ILE A 187 13.06 17.26 -19.65
N SER A 188 12.11 16.91 -18.78
CA SER A 188 10.79 17.57 -18.73
C SER A 188 10.74 18.77 -17.78
N SER A 189 11.81 19.01 -17.03
CA SER A 189 12.00 20.19 -16.17
C SER A 189 12.80 21.32 -16.82
N GLU A 190 13.30 21.12 -18.04
CA GLU A 190 13.92 22.15 -18.90
C GLU A 190 12.93 22.66 -19.95
#